data_AF-A0A7K6NP33-F1
#
_entry.id   AF-A0A7K6NP33-F1
#
_cell.length_a   1.000
_cell.length_b   1.000
_cell.length_c   1.000
_cell.angle_alpha   90.00
_cell.angle_beta   90.00
_cell.angle_gamma   90.00
#
_symmetry.space_group_name_H-M   'P 1'
#
loop_
_entity.id
_entity.type
_entity.pdbx_description
1 polymer ?
#
loop_
_entity_poly.entity_id
_entity_poly.type
_entity_poly.pdbx_seq_one_letter_code
_entity_poly.pdbx_strand_id
1 'polypeptide(L)'
;YTGPLLEEEALNKAAENGLSSPEFFELCVWLGSQIKSLCNMEESITSADGNKDIESFQLEISGFLREMACPYSSLVSGDIKDRLREKEDCLKLLLFLSTELQALKILHGKKSKGTHLEKHSEVYQEVQAICGALGLPDSLSSDIPLLLANVEQKIKDILSKVQNNHVGKSLLTKPLNSDQVERLEKINDALRSEYECRRRMLMKRLDVTVQSFGWSDRAKVR
;
A
#
# COMPACT_ATOMS: atom_id res chain seq x y z
N TYR A 1 -6.22 -8.95 3.56
CA TYR A 1 -5.87 -10.21 4.24
C TYR A 1 -6.99 -10.54 5.20
N THR A 2 -7.44 -11.79 5.21
CA THR A 2 -8.50 -12.29 6.10
C THR A 2 -8.05 -13.58 6.80
N GLY A 3 -6.73 -13.80 6.88
CA GLY A 3 -6.16 -14.99 7.50
C GLY A 3 -5.99 -14.84 9.02
N PRO A 4 -5.32 -15.80 9.68
CA PRO A 4 -5.29 -15.90 11.14
C PRO A 4 -4.43 -14.85 11.85
N LEU A 5 -3.51 -14.18 11.15
CA LEU A 5 -2.54 -13.24 11.75
C LEU A 5 -3.04 -11.79 11.75
N LEU A 6 -4.25 -11.55 12.29
CA LEU A 6 -4.82 -10.20 12.41
C LEU A 6 -4.52 -9.54 13.76
N GLU A 7 -4.33 -10.34 14.81
CA GLU A 7 -4.04 -9.88 16.16
C GLU A 7 -2.52 -9.87 16.44
N GLU A 8 -2.06 -8.90 17.23
CA GLU A 8 -0.63 -8.70 17.53
C GLU A 8 0.01 -9.93 18.20
N GLU A 9 -0.69 -10.57 19.14
CA GLU A 9 -0.18 -11.77 19.83
C GLU A 9 0.00 -12.95 18.88
N ALA A 10 -0.96 -13.16 17.97
CA ALA A 10 -0.91 -14.23 16.99
C ALA A 10 0.24 -14.00 15.99
N LEU A 11 0.41 -12.76 15.53
CA LEU A 11 1.50 -12.36 14.64
C LEU A 11 2.87 -12.57 15.30
N ASN A 12 3.02 -12.13 16.55
CA ASN A 12 4.26 -12.30 17.31
C ASN A 12 4.64 -13.77 17.48
N LYS A 13 3.65 -14.61 17.83
CA LYS A 13 3.86 -16.05 17.99
C LYS A 13 4.23 -16.72 16.65
N ALA A 14 3.59 -16.33 15.55
CA ALA A 14 3.93 -16.85 14.23
C ALA A 14 5.36 -16.43 13.81
N ALA A 15 5.74 -15.17 14.06
CA ALA A 15 7.09 -14.66 13.78
C ALA A 15 8.17 -15.31 14.65
N GLU A 16 7.87 -15.66 15.91
CA GLU A 16 8.78 -16.42 16.79
C GLU A 16 9.05 -17.84 16.26
N ASN A 17 8.03 -18.48 15.70
CA ASN A 17 8.15 -19.80 15.10
C ASN A 17 8.72 -19.75 13.66
N GLY A 18 8.81 -18.55 13.07
CA GLY A 18 9.39 -18.28 11.76
C GLY A 18 8.89 -19.23 10.67
N LEU A 19 9.84 -19.84 9.95
CA LEU A 19 9.56 -20.77 8.85
C LEU A 19 8.94 -22.11 9.29
N SER A 20 8.85 -22.37 10.60
CA SER A 20 8.14 -23.54 11.14
C SER A 20 6.64 -23.25 11.36
N SER A 21 6.20 -21.99 11.29
CA SER A 21 4.77 -21.64 11.38
C SER A 21 4.13 -21.65 9.98
N PRO A 22 3.10 -22.47 9.75
CA PRO A 22 2.37 -22.46 8.48
C PRO A 22 1.62 -21.13 8.28
N GLU A 23 1.16 -20.48 9.35
CA GLU A 23 0.49 -19.19 9.26
C GLU A 23 1.44 -18.08 8.80
N PHE A 24 2.70 -18.10 9.28
CA PHE A 24 3.74 -17.18 8.84
C PHE A 24 4.07 -17.38 7.36
N PHE A 25 4.20 -18.64 6.94
CA PHE A 25 4.45 -19.02 5.55
C PHE A 25 3.35 -18.49 4.63
N GLU A 26 2.08 -18.77 4.95
CA GLU A 26 0.93 -18.33 4.18
C GLU A 26 0.79 -16.81 4.12
N LEU A 27 1.13 -16.09 5.20
CA LEU A 27 1.16 -14.62 5.17
C LEU A 27 2.22 -14.09 4.20
N CYS A 28 3.42 -14.68 4.16
CA CYS A 28 4.47 -14.28 3.22
C CYS A 28 4.07 -14.54 1.76
N VAL A 29 3.48 -15.71 1.48
CA VAL A 29 2.93 -16.05 0.16
C VAL A 29 1.83 -15.06 -0.23
N TRP A 30 0.91 -14.78 0.69
CA TRP A 30 -0.17 -13.83 0.43
C TRP A 30 0.38 -12.43 0.11
N LEU A 31 1.28 -11.89 0.94
CA LEU A 31 1.90 -10.59 0.69
C LEU A 31 2.64 -10.55 -0.66
N GLY A 32 3.45 -11.56 -0.96
CA GLY A 32 4.16 -11.68 -2.24
C GLY A 32 3.21 -11.70 -3.44
N SER A 33 2.11 -12.44 -3.36
CA SER A 33 1.09 -12.49 -4.43
C SER A 33 0.42 -11.13 -4.68
N GLN A 34 0.16 -10.36 -3.61
CA GLN A 34 -0.46 -9.04 -3.71
C GLN A 34 0.52 -7.99 -4.28
N ILE A 35 1.81 -8.12 -3.97
CA ILE A 35 2.85 -7.27 -4.56
C ILE A 35 2.96 -7.58 -6.06
N LYS A 36 3.11 -8.86 -6.42
CA LYS A 36 3.25 -9.30 -7.82
C LYS A 36 2.07 -8.92 -8.72
N SER A 37 0.85 -8.79 -8.18
CA SER A 37 -0.29 -8.31 -8.97
C SER A 37 -0.24 -6.80 -9.27
N LEU A 38 0.56 -6.03 -8.54
CA LEU A 38 0.68 -4.58 -8.66
C LEU A 38 1.96 -4.12 -9.38
N CYS A 39 2.96 -5.01 -9.50
CA CYS A 39 4.21 -4.75 -10.20
C CYS A 39 4.64 -5.94 -11.06
N ASN A 40 5.25 -5.67 -12.22
CA ASN A 40 5.69 -6.70 -13.17
C ASN A 40 6.98 -7.39 -12.69
N MET A 41 6.85 -8.24 -11.67
CA MET A 41 7.95 -9.01 -11.10
C MET A 41 8.10 -10.38 -11.76
N GLU A 42 9.34 -10.79 -11.97
CA GLU A 42 9.68 -12.13 -12.42
C GLU A 42 9.57 -13.13 -11.26
N GLU A 43 10.15 -12.80 -10.11
CA GLU A 43 10.19 -13.67 -8.93
C GLU A 43 8.81 -13.80 -8.27
N SER A 44 8.60 -14.89 -7.54
CA SER A 44 7.39 -15.09 -6.74
C SER A 44 7.64 -15.96 -5.53
N ILE A 45 6.96 -15.62 -4.43
CA ILE A 45 6.84 -16.46 -3.25
C ILE A 45 5.63 -17.37 -3.47
N THR A 46 5.85 -18.66 -3.67
CA THR A 46 4.78 -19.59 -4.06
C THR A 46 4.43 -20.57 -2.94
N SER A 47 3.13 -20.86 -2.79
CA SER A 47 2.65 -21.81 -1.77
C SER A 47 3.27 -23.19 -1.99
N ALA A 48 3.48 -23.92 -0.90
CA ALA A 48 4.07 -25.26 -0.95
C ALA A 48 3.00 -26.28 -1.33
N ASP A 49 3.07 -26.84 -2.54
CA ASP A 49 2.32 -28.05 -2.93
C ASP A 49 2.94 -29.31 -2.28
N GLY A 50 3.02 -29.30 -0.94
CA GLY A 50 3.31 -30.47 -0.10
C GLY A 50 4.77 -30.94 0.00
N ASN A 51 5.71 -30.42 -0.81
CA ASN A 51 7.09 -30.95 -0.87
C ASN A 51 8.22 -29.90 -0.88
N LYS A 52 7.93 -28.63 -0.59
CA LYS A 52 9.00 -27.62 -0.50
C LYS A 52 9.74 -27.74 0.82
N ASP A 53 11.06 -27.89 0.76
CA ASP A 53 11.91 -27.71 1.91
C ASP A 53 12.07 -26.21 2.26
N ILE A 54 12.50 -25.96 3.49
CA ILE A 54 12.69 -24.61 4.04
C ILE A 54 13.68 -23.82 3.19
N GLU A 55 14.73 -24.47 2.68
CA GLU A 55 15.78 -23.81 1.88
C GLU A 55 15.25 -23.29 0.53
N SER A 56 14.41 -24.07 -0.16
CA SER A 56 13.76 -23.62 -1.40
C SER A 56 12.91 -22.37 -1.16
N PHE A 57 12.16 -22.33 -0.06
CA PHE A 57 11.36 -21.17 0.28
C PHE A 57 12.21 -19.94 0.66
N GLN A 58 13.30 -20.15 1.41
CA GLN A 58 14.25 -19.09 1.71
C GLN A 58 14.88 -18.52 0.43
N LEU A 59 15.14 -19.35 -0.58
CA LEU A 59 15.66 -18.91 -1.88
C LEU A 59 14.64 -18.08 -2.65
N GLU A 60 13.38 -18.50 -2.71
CA GLU A 60 12.29 -17.72 -3.33
C GLU A 60 12.14 -16.35 -2.67
N ILE A 61 12.07 -16.30 -1.33
CA ILE A 61 12.04 -15.03 -0.61
C ILE A 61 13.27 -14.19 -0.94
N SER A 62 14.46 -14.79 -0.97
CA SER A 62 15.70 -14.06 -1.25
C SER A 62 15.75 -13.48 -2.66
N GLY A 63 15.29 -14.22 -3.66
CA GLY A 63 15.14 -13.75 -5.04
C GLY A 63 14.15 -12.61 -5.13
N PHE A 64 12.96 -12.82 -4.57
CA PHE A 64 11.89 -11.82 -4.51
C PHE A 64 12.32 -10.51 -3.85
N LEU A 65 12.99 -10.60 -2.69
CA LEU A 65 13.50 -9.44 -1.97
C LEU A 65 14.62 -8.72 -2.72
N ARG A 66 15.47 -9.46 -3.46
CA ARG A 66 16.54 -8.87 -4.27
C ARG A 66 15.98 -8.09 -5.45
N GLU A 67 14.97 -8.64 -6.14
CA GLU A 67 14.27 -7.95 -7.22
C GLU A 67 13.60 -6.66 -6.71
N MET A 68 13.03 -6.69 -5.50
CA MET A 68 12.46 -5.52 -4.82
C MET A 68 13.49 -4.57 -4.21
N ALA A 69 14.80 -4.81 -4.42
CA ALA A 69 15.89 -4.02 -3.85
C ALA A 69 15.80 -3.85 -2.32
N CYS A 70 15.44 -4.93 -1.61
CA CYS A 70 15.32 -4.94 -0.15
C CYS A 70 16.63 -4.48 0.54
N PRO A 71 16.56 -3.49 1.44
CA PRO A 71 17.75 -2.90 2.06
C PRO A 71 18.32 -3.74 3.20
N TYR A 72 17.57 -4.74 3.69
CA TYR A 72 17.98 -5.56 4.82
C TYR A 72 18.95 -6.65 4.37
N SER A 73 20.25 -6.42 4.57
CA SER A 73 21.29 -7.38 4.18
C SER A 73 21.14 -8.75 4.86
N SER A 74 20.59 -8.81 6.09
CA SER A 74 20.31 -10.06 6.79
C SER A 74 19.30 -10.97 6.07
N LEU A 75 18.46 -10.39 5.21
CA LEU A 75 17.43 -11.13 4.47
C LEU A 75 17.87 -11.54 3.06
N VAL A 76 18.88 -10.89 2.48
CA VAL A 76 19.27 -11.09 1.07
C VAL A 76 20.71 -11.59 0.86
N SER A 77 21.55 -11.48 1.90
CA SER A 77 22.99 -11.82 1.88
C SER A 77 23.36 -12.83 2.97
N GLY A 78 24.57 -13.40 2.92
CA GLY A 78 25.02 -14.44 3.87
C GLY A 78 24.56 -15.84 3.51
N ASP A 79 24.79 -16.81 4.40
CA ASP A 79 24.33 -18.20 4.21
C ASP A 79 22.80 -18.23 4.22
N ILE A 80 22.22 -19.01 3.30
CA ILE A 80 20.76 -19.16 3.18
C ILE A 80 20.16 -19.81 4.44
N LYS A 81 20.89 -20.74 5.07
CA LYS A 81 20.43 -21.51 6.23
C LYS A 81 20.24 -20.63 7.47
N ASP A 82 20.89 -19.48 7.53
CA ASP A 82 20.87 -18.57 8.68
C ASP A 82 19.74 -17.53 8.57
N ARG A 83 19.12 -17.38 7.40
CA ARG A 83 18.10 -16.34 7.16
C ARG A 83 16.75 -16.73 7.77
N LEU A 84 16.01 -15.74 8.28
CA LEU A 84 14.66 -15.93 8.84
C LEU A 84 14.61 -16.96 9.99
N ARG A 85 15.73 -17.16 10.70
CA ARG A 85 15.77 -17.95 11.94
C ARG A 85 15.30 -17.13 13.13
N GLU A 86 15.77 -15.90 13.21
CA GLU A 86 15.47 -15.01 14.32
C GLU A 86 14.13 -14.31 14.11
N LYS A 87 13.35 -14.18 15.19
CA LYS A 87 12.08 -13.44 15.20
C LYS A 87 12.23 -12.06 14.57
N GLU A 88 13.34 -11.38 14.84
CA GLU A 88 13.61 -10.04 14.32
C GLU A 88 13.70 -10.01 12.78
N ASP A 89 14.31 -11.01 12.17
CA ASP A 89 14.41 -11.11 10.71
C ASP A 89 13.05 -11.45 10.08
N CYS A 90 12.26 -12.31 10.73
CA CYS A 90 10.87 -12.57 10.33
C CYS A 90 10.02 -11.29 10.37
N LEU A 91 10.17 -10.47 11.41
CA LEU A 91 9.46 -9.19 11.52
C LEU A 91 9.95 -8.16 10.50
N LYS A 92 11.27 -8.09 10.22
CA LYS A 92 11.82 -7.23 9.16
C LYS A 92 11.25 -7.59 7.79
N LEU A 93 11.13 -8.89 7.50
CA LEU A 93 10.50 -9.38 6.27
C LEU A 93 9.05 -8.89 6.16
N LEU A 94 8.24 -9.13 7.20
CA LEU A 94 6.82 -8.75 7.19
C LEU A 94 6.64 -7.24 7.10
N LEU A 95 7.47 -6.47 7.82
CA LEU A 95 7.47 -5.02 7.75
C LEU A 95 7.76 -4.57 6.32
N PHE A 96 8.85 -5.06 5.72
CA PHE A 96 9.25 -4.71 4.36
C PHE A 96 8.15 -5.00 3.34
N LEU A 97 7.66 -6.24 3.29
CA LEU A 97 6.63 -6.66 2.34
C LEU A 97 5.33 -5.85 2.51
N SER A 98 4.93 -5.59 3.76
CA SER A 98 3.73 -4.81 4.05
C SER A 98 3.87 -3.35 3.61
N THR A 99 5.01 -2.72 3.89
CA THR A 99 5.26 -1.33 3.49
C THR A 99 5.41 -1.18 1.98
N GLU A 100 6.05 -2.13 1.30
CA GLU A 100 6.15 -2.13 -0.16
C GLU A 100 4.78 -2.32 -0.81
N LEU A 101 3.96 -3.25 -0.29
CA LEU A 101 2.59 -3.42 -0.77
C LEU A 101 1.75 -2.15 -0.59
N GLN A 102 1.88 -1.46 0.56
CA GLN A 102 1.21 -0.18 0.78
C GLN A 102 1.69 0.89 -0.20
N ALA A 103 3.01 1.01 -0.41
CA ALA A 103 3.58 1.96 -1.35
C ALA A 103 3.11 1.71 -2.79
N LEU A 104 3.11 0.46 -3.24
CA LEU A 104 2.62 0.05 -4.55
C LEU A 104 1.15 0.38 -4.74
N LYS A 105 0.29 0.10 -3.75
CA LYS A 105 -1.13 0.49 -3.79
C LYS A 105 -1.33 1.99 -3.93
N ILE A 106 -0.54 2.80 -3.22
CA ILE A 106 -0.59 4.26 -3.32
C ILE A 106 -0.14 4.73 -4.71
N LEU A 107 0.92 4.15 -5.27
CA LEU A 107 1.43 4.50 -6.59
C LEU A 107 0.44 4.12 -7.70
N HIS A 108 -0.16 2.93 -7.59
CA HIS A 108 -1.18 2.46 -8.53
C HIS A 108 -2.42 3.37 -8.50
N GLY A 109 -2.89 3.75 -7.31
CA GLY A 109 -3.98 4.71 -7.15
C GLY A 109 -3.67 6.14 -7.62
N LYS A 110 -2.39 6.51 -7.77
CA LYS A 110 -1.97 7.81 -8.31
C LYS A 110 -1.79 7.83 -9.82
N LYS A 111 -1.29 6.74 -10.43
CA LYS A 111 -1.16 6.62 -11.90
C LYS A 111 -2.51 6.75 -12.61
N SER A 112 -3.58 6.29 -11.97
CA SER A 112 -4.96 6.46 -12.45
C SER A 112 -5.44 7.92 -12.49
N LYS A 113 -4.75 8.89 -11.89
CA LYS A 113 -5.19 10.31 -11.82
C LYS A 113 -4.48 11.24 -12.83
N GLY A 114 -3.80 10.67 -13.83
CA GLY A 114 -2.65 11.29 -14.49
C GLY A 114 -2.76 11.67 -15.95
N THR A 115 -3.83 11.32 -16.70
CA THR A 115 -3.88 11.67 -18.14
C THR A 115 -5.18 12.38 -18.55
N HIS A 116 -5.02 13.52 -19.20
CA HIS A 116 -6.12 14.43 -19.57
C HIS A 116 -7.13 13.83 -20.58
N LEU A 117 -6.82 12.68 -21.20
CA LEU A 117 -7.73 11.94 -22.09
C LEU A 117 -8.54 10.87 -21.34
N GLU A 118 -8.18 10.55 -20.10
CA GLU A 118 -8.82 9.53 -19.26
C GLU A 118 -9.90 10.08 -18.31
N LYS A 119 -10.20 11.38 -18.26
CA LYS A 119 -11.16 11.93 -17.26
C LYS A 119 -12.51 11.21 -17.19
N HIS A 120 -13.04 10.70 -18.32
CA HIS A 120 -14.27 9.90 -18.33
C HIS A 120 -14.07 8.48 -17.76
N SER A 121 -12.89 7.89 -17.97
CA SER A 121 -12.47 6.62 -17.37
C SER A 121 -12.16 6.79 -15.87
N GLU A 122 -11.53 7.90 -15.46
CA GLU A 122 -11.21 8.18 -14.06
C GLU A 122 -12.48 8.31 -13.21
N VAL A 123 -13.46 9.12 -13.66
CA VAL A 123 -14.73 9.26 -12.97
C VAL A 123 -15.44 7.91 -12.88
N TYR A 124 -15.38 7.10 -13.93
CA TYR A 124 -15.96 5.76 -13.93
C TYR A 124 -15.24 4.81 -12.96
N GLN A 125 -13.90 4.81 -12.93
CA GLN A 125 -13.08 4.02 -12.02
C GLN A 125 -13.32 4.42 -10.56
N GLU A 126 -13.44 5.71 -10.28
CA GLU A 126 -13.74 6.22 -8.94
C GLU A 126 -15.16 5.81 -8.50
N VAL A 127 -16.15 5.88 -9.39
CA VAL A 127 -17.51 5.37 -9.12
C VAL A 127 -17.49 3.87 -8.86
N GLN A 128 -16.70 3.10 -9.61
CA GLN A 128 -16.55 1.66 -9.40
C GLN A 128 -15.85 1.35 -8.07
N ALA A 129 -14.81 2.11 -7.71
CA ALA A 129 -14.14 2.00 -6.42
C ALA A 129 -15.09 2.30 -5.26
N ILE A 130 -15.96 3.31 -5.39
CA ILE A 130 -17.04 3.59 -4.44
C ILE A 130 -17.99 2.39 -4.33
N CYS A 131 -18.41 1.81 -5.46
CA CYS A 131 -19.30 0.64 -5.45
C CYS A 131 -18.65 -0.55 -4.74
N GLY A 132 -17.38 -0.86 -5.05
CA GLY A 132 -16.62 -1.91 -4.39
C GLY A 132 -16.46 -1.68 -2.89
N ALA A 133 -16.15 -0.45 -2.47
CA ALA A 133 -16.05 -0.09 -1.05
C ALA A 133 -17.39 -0.22 -0.30
N LEU A 134 -18.51 0.06 -0.99
CA LEU A 134 -19.86 -0.06 -0.44
C LEU A 134 -20.44 -1.48 -0.56
N GLY A 135 -19.72 -2.42 -1.19
CA GLY A 135 -20.20 -3.77 -1.48
C GLY A 135 -21.39 -3.82 -2.42
N LEU A 136 -21.50 -2.85 -3.34
CA LEU A 136 -22.50 -2.83 -4.40
C LEU A 136 -22.00 -3.64 -5.60
N PRO A 137 -22.90 -4.33 -6.34
CA PRO A 137 -22.51 -5.12 -7.50
C PRO A 137 -21.90 -4.24 -8.60
N ASP A 138 -20.87 -4.76 -9.28
CA ASP A 138 -20.22 -4.11 -10.42
C ASP A 138 -21.24 -3.94 -11.55
N SER A 139 -21.67 -2.70 -11.74
CA SER A 139 -22.70 -2.31 -12.69
C SER A 139 -22.05 -1.85 -14.00
N LEU A 140 -21.31 -2.78 -14.64
CA LEU A 140 -20.69 -2.55 -15.95
C LEU A 140 -21.72 -2.25 -17.08
N SER A 141 -23.02 -2.29 -16.78
CA SER A 141 -24.13 -2.26 -17.73
C SER A 141 -25.34 -1.42 -17.25
N SER A 142 -25.33 -0.86 -16.03
CA SER A 142 -26.52 -0.18 -15.48
C SER A 142 -26.56 1.32 -15.82
N ASP A 143 -27.78 1.85 -15.87
CA ASP A 143 -28.06 3.28 -16.03
C ASP A 143 -27.40 4.10 -14.89
N ILE A 144 -26.57 5.09 -15.26
CA ILE A 144 -25.73 5.86 -14.31
C ILE A 144 -26.55 6.56 -13.21
N PRO A 145 -27.70 7.19 -13.49
CA PRO A 145 -28.53 7.80 -12.46
C PRO A 145 -29.04 6.78 -11.44
N LEU A 146 -29.41 5.57 -11.89
CA LEU A 146 -29.85 4.49 -10.99
C LEU A 146 -28.70 4.01 -10.11
N LEU A 147 -27.50 3.89 -10.67
CA LEU A 147 -26.30 3.55 -9.91
C LEU A 147 -26.02 4.58 -8.82
N LEU A 148 -26.04 5.87 -9.15
CA LEU A 148 -25.81 6.95 -8.19
C LEU A 148 -26.89 6.98 -7.10
N ALA A 149 -28.14 6.72 -7.44
CA ALA A 149 -29.22 6.58 -6.46
C ALA A 149 -29.00 5.40 -5.49
N ASN A 150 -28.53 4.26 -6.01
CA ASN A 150 -28.19 3.10 -5.17
C ASN A 150 -27.00 3.39 -4.24
N VAL A 151 -25.98 4.09 -4.73
CA VAL A 151 -24.83 4.57 -3.93
C VAL A 151 -25.32 5.48 -2.81
N GLU A 152 -26.14 6.49 -3.14
CA GLU A 152 -26.71 7.42 -2.16
C GLU A 152 -27.51 6.68 -1.08
N GLN A 153 -28.38 5.75 -1.49
CA GLN A 153 -29.19 4.96 -0.56
C GLN A 153 -28.32 4.12 0.37
N LYS A 154 -27.30 3.45 -0.17
CA LYS A 154 -26.38 2.63 0.64
C LYS A 154 -25.59 3.48 1.65
N ILE A 155 -25.16 4.67 1.26
CA ILE A 155 -24.49 5.61 2.17
C ILE A 155 -25.44 6.04 3.29
N LYS A 156 -26.70 6.39 2.97
CA LYS A 156 -27.72 6.74 3.97
C LYS A 156 -27.98 5.58 4.94
N ASP A 157 -28.09 4.36 4.44
CA ASP A 157 -28.29 3.16 5.26
C ASP A 157 -27.11 2.92 6.21
N ILE A 158 -25.87 3.07 5.72
CA ILE A 158 -24.66 2.94 6.57
C ILE A 158 -24.64 4.04 7.62
N LEU A 159 -24.86 5.30 7.23
CA LEU A 159 -24.89 6.43 8.16
C LEU A 159 -25.95 6.25 9.25
N SER A 160 -27.12 5.66 8.93
CA SER A 160 -28.18 5.39 9.92
C SER A 160 -27.79 4.36 10.99
N LYS A 161 -26.82 3.48 10.70
CA LYS A 161 -26.34 2.43 11.63
C LYS A 161 -25.20 2.91 12.52
N VAL A 162 -24.64 4.07 12.22
CA VAL A 162 -23.48 4.63 12.91
C VAL A 162 -23.96 5.75 13.84
N GLN A 163 -23.31 5.93 15.00
CA GLN A 163 -23.66 7.01 15.92
C GLN A 163 -23.54 8.38 15.24
N ASN A 164 -24.48 9.28 15.50
CA ASN A 164 -24.57 10.61 14.88
C ASN A 164 -23.28 11.47 14.97
N ASN A 165 -22.34 11.12 15.85
CA ASN A 165 -21.09 11.85 16.06
C ASN A 165 -19.87 11.22 15.38
N HIS A 166 -20.02 10.10 14.65
CA HIS A 166 -18.88 9.35 14.11
C HIS A 166 -18.10 10.11 13.02
N VAL A 167 -18.79 10.90 12.19
CA VAL A 167 -18.18 11.69 11.11
C VAL A 167 -17.88 13.14 11.55
N GLY A 168 -18.22 13.50 12.79
CA GLY A 168 -18.15 14.87 13.28
C GLY A 168 -19.19 15.79 12.64
N LYS A 169 -19.20 17.07 13.05
CA LYS A 169 -20.09 18.08 12.46
C LYS A 169 -19.54 18.54 11.12
N SER A 170 -20.40 18.70 10.12
CA SER A 170 -20.00 19.27 8.84
C SER A 170 -19.38 20.66 9.07
N LEU A 171 -18.17 20.86 8.53
CA LEU A 171 -17.49 22.15 8.55
C LEU A 171 -18.11 23.14 7.57
N LEU A 172 -18.79 22.64 6.53
CA LEU A 172 -19.48 23.41 5.51
C LEU A 172 -20.96 23.03 5.51
N THR A 173 -21.80 23.91 6.04
CA THR A 173 -23.25 23.70 6.16
C THR A 173 -24.07 24.44 5.11
N LYS A 174 -23.45 25.38 4.39
CA LYS A 174 -24.10 26.17 3.35
C LYS A 174 -23.55 25.78 1.98
N PRO A 175 -24.42 25.64 0.96
CA PRO A 175 -23.95 25.42 -0.40
C PRO A 175 -23.14 26.65 -0.85
N LEU A 176 -22.04 26.38 -1.56
CA LEU A 176 -21.21 27.42 -2.14
C LEU A 176 -21.81 27.88 -3.47
N ASN A 177 -21.78 29.19 -3.72
CA ASN A 177 -22.08 29.71 -5.06
C ASN A 177 -20.87 29.55 -6.00
N SER A 178 -21.08 29.80 -7.29
CA SER A 178 -20.06 29.62 -8.33
C SER A 178 -18.75 30.36 -8.02
N ASP A 179 -18.83 31.63 -7.61
CA ASP A 179 -17.65 32.45 -7.30
C ASP A 179 -16.88 31.92 -6.08
N GLN A 180 -17.60 31.42 -5.08
CA GLN A 180 -17.01 30.82 -3.88
C GLN A 180 -16.31 29.50 -4.19
N VAL A 181 -16.89 28.68 -5.07
CA VAL A 181 -16.26 27.43 -5.53
C VAL A 181 -14.97 27.75 -6.28
N GLU A 182 -14.99 28.68 -7.23
CA GLU A 182 -13.80 29.08 -7.98
C GLU A 182 -12.69 29.59 -7.06
N ARG A 183 -13.05 30.39 -6.05
CA ARG A 183 -12.09 30.88 -5.05
C ARG A 183 -11.51 29.74 -4.20
N LEU A 184 -12.34 28.77 -3.82
CA LEU A 184 -11.90 27.61 -3.06
C LEU A 184 -10.92 26.75 -3.88
N GLU A 185 -11.19 26.56 -5.17
CA GLU A 185 -10.30 25.85 -6.10
C GLU A 185 -8.95 26.56 -6.20
N LYS A 186 -8.93 27.88 -6.36
CA LYS A 186 -7.68 28.67 -6.37
C LYS A 186 -6.87 28.51 -5.08
N ILE A 187 -7.52 28.53 -3.92
CA ILE A 187 -6.86 28.31 -2.62
C ILE A 187 -6.27 26.90 -2.56
N ASN A 188 -7.06 25.90 -2.96
CA ASN A 188 -6.64 24.50 -2.95
C ASN A 188 -5.44 24.26 -3.89
N ASP A 189 -5.42 24.86 -5.07
CA ASP A 189 -4.31 24.74 -6.01
C ASP A 189 -3.03 25.40 -5.48
N ALA A 190 -3.15 26.59 -4.86
CA ALA A 190 -2.03 27.25 -4.20
C ALA A 190 -1.46 26.38 -3.07
N LEU A 191 -2.32 25.83 -2.21
CA LEU A 191 -1.92 24.96 -1.11
C LEU A 191 -1.26 23.68 -1.64
N ARG A 192 -1.83 23.03 -2.66
CA ARG A 192 -1.23 21.83 -3.28
C ARG A 192 0.16 22.13 -3.80
N SER A 193 0.34 23.22 -4.53
CA SER A 193 1.64 23.64 -5.05
C SER A 193 2.66 23.87 -3.92
N GLU A 194 2.26 24.52 -2.83
CA GLU A 194 3.11 24.73 -1.66
C GLU A 194 3.50 23.39 -0.99
N TYR A 195 2.53 22.50 -0.76
CA TYR A 195 2.76 21.18 -0.17
C TYR A 195 3.70 20.33 -1.04
N GLU A 196 3.52 20.36 -2.36
CA GLU A 196 4.41 19.66 -3.28
C GLU A 196 5.83 20.24 -3.28
N CYS A 197 5.96 21.56 -3.25
CA CYS A 197 7.26 22.23 -3.10
C CYS A 197 7.94 21.79 -1.80
N ARG A 198 7.23 21.84 -0.67
CA ARG A 198 7.74 21.45 0.64
C ARG A 198 8.14 19.97 0.69
N ARG A 199 7.35 19.08 0.09
CA ARG A 199 7.67 17.64 -0.04
C ARG A 199 8.95 17.43 -0.84
N ARG A 200 9.08 18.09 -2.00
CA ARG A 200 10.30 18.02 -2.83
C ARG A 200 11.52 18.56 -2.10
N MET A 201 11.38 19.68 -1.39
CA MET A 201 12.46 20.24 -0.58
C MET A 201 12.91 19.27 0.52
N LEU A 202 11.99 18.66 1.25
CA LEU A 202 12.31 17.68 2.29
C LEU A 202 13.06 16.47 1.71
N MET A 203 12.58 15.94 0.57
CA MET A 203 13.26 14.84 -0.13
C MET A 203 14.65 15.23 -0.62
N LYS A 204 14.81 16.44 -1.19
CA LYS A 204 16.12 16.90 -1.64
C LYS A 204 17.08 17.14 -0.48
N ARG A 205 16.58 17.63 0.66
CA ARG A 205 17.40 17.79 1.88
C ARG A 205 17.88 16.44 2.39
N LEU A 206 17.03 15.42 2.39
CA LEU A 206 17.41 14.06 2.74
C LEU A 206 18.52 13.55 1.80
N ASP A 207 18.33 13.67 0.49
CA ASP A 207 19.32 13.26 -0.53
C ASP A 207 20.67 13.96 -0.32
N VAL A 208 20.69 15.28 -0.18
CA VAL A 208 21.94 16.04 0.06
C VAL A 208 22.59 15.65 1.39
N THR A 209 21.79 15.37 2.43
CA THR A 209 22.32 14.91 3.73
C THR A 209 23.01 13.54 3.57
N VAL A 210 22.39 12.59 2.87
CA VAL A 210 22.98 11.28 2.57
C VAL A 210 24.27 11.43 1.75
N GLN A 211 24.25 12.27 0.71
CA GLN A 211 25.42 12.52 -0.14
C GLN A 211 26.59 13.14 0.65
N SER A 212 26.30 14.00 1.62
CA SER A 212 27.35 14.66 2.42
C SER A 212 28.23 13.69 3.21
N PHE A 213 27.72 12.51 3.60
CA PHE A 213 28.54 11.48 4.26
C PHE A 213 29.66 10.96 3.34
N GLY A 214 29.43 10.92 2.03
CA GLY A 214 30.41 10.55 1.02
C GLY A 214 31.47 11.63 0.74
N TRP A 215 31.29 12.86 1.23
CA TRP A 215 32.22 13.97 0.97
C TRP A 215 33.34 14.09 2.01
N SER A 216 33.22 13.40 3.14
CA SER A 216 34.29 13.36 4.13
C SER A 216 35.54 12.70 3.55
N ASP A 217 36.73 13.21 3.87
CA ASP A 217 37.97 12.62 3.37
C ASP A 217 38.15 11.17 3.84
N ARG A 218 37.56 10.79 4.99
CA ARG A 218 37.47 9.39 5.44
C ARG A 218 36.63 8.49 4.53
N ALA A 219 35.62 9.02 3.86
CA ALA A 219 34.79 8.26 2.92
C ALA A 219 35.42 8.15 1.52
N LYS A 220 36.39 9.01 1.19
CA LYS A 220 37.13 8.98 -0.09
C LYS A 220 38.28 7.97 -0.14
N VAL A 221 38.70 7.41 0.99
CA VAL A 221 39.79 6.41 1.06
C VAL A 221 39.26 4.97 0.84
N ARG A 222 38.36 4.77 -0.12
CA ARG A 222 37.92 3.44 -0.57
C ARG A 222 38.47 3.12 -1.94
#